data_AF-A0A2V1B176-F1
#
_entry.id   AF-A0A2V1B176-F1
#
_cell.length_a   1.000
_cell.length_b   1.000
_cell.length_c   1.000
_cell.angle_alpha   90.00
_cell.angle_beta   90.00
_cell.angle_gamma   90.00
#
_symmetry.space_group_name_H-M   'P 1'
#
loop_
_entity.id
_entity.type
_entity.pdbx_description
1 polymer ?
#
loop_
_entity_poly.entity_id
_entity_poly.type
_entity_poly.pdbx_seq_one_letter_code
_entity_poly.pdbx_strand_id
1 'polypeptide(L)'
;LNRLGFYKTIEKKGVYVDGHEREDVIEYRQEDFLPKIASYVRLSTNYQEDDKGVFHAIPPTLQKGEKEHVIYYHDESCFHSKDYSKVIW
;
A
#
# COMPACT_ATOMS: atom_id res chain seq x y z
N LEU A 1 -26.16 -21.60 17.94
CA LEU A 1 -25.95 -20.59 16.88
C LEU A 1 -27.04 -19.52 16.92
N ASN A 2 -28.32 -19.80 16.64
CA ASN A 2 -29.40 -18.78 16.77
C ASN A 2 -29.57 -18.18 18.18
N ARG A 3 -29.28 -18.96 19.23
CA ARG A 3 -29.31 -18.50 20.62
C ARG A 3 -28.25 -17.44 20.95
N LEU A 4 -27.25 -17.26 20.07
CA LEU A 4 -26.17 -16.29 20.20
C LEU A 4 -26.34 -15.08 19.24
N GLY A 5 -27.45 -15.00 18.49
CA GLY A 5 -27.74 -13.89 17.57
C GLY A 5 -27.06 -13.96 16.19
N PHE A 6 -26.39 -15.06 15.86
CA PHE A 6 -25.76 -15.25 14.54
C PHE A 6 -26.77 -15.85 13.55
N TYR A 7 -27.03 -15.13 12.46
CA TYR A 7 -27.94 -15.53 11.39
C TYR A 7 -27.18 -15.59 10.08
N LYS A 8 -27.29 -16.73 9.40
CA LYS A 8 -26.77 -16.92 8.04
C LYS A 8 -27.34 -15.83 7.12
N THR A 9 -26.49 -14.91 6.69
CA THR A 9 -26.89 -13.77 5.86
C THR A 9 -26.23 -13.88 4.49
N ILE A 10 -27.00 -13.55 3.45
CA ILE A 10 -26.52 -13.54 2.06
C ILE A 10 -26.04 -12.12 1.74
N GLU A 11 -24.73 -11.96 1.54
CA GLU A 11 -24.13 -10.69 1.14
C GLU A 11 -24.55 -10.38 -0.31
N LYS A 12 -25.27 -9.27 -0.52
CA LYS A 12 -25.72 -8.83 -1.86
C LYS A 12 -24.74 -7.88 -2.55
N LYS A 13 -23.73 -7.38 -1.85
CA LYS A 13 -22.70 -6.52 -2.44
C LYS A 13 -21.78 -7.37 -3.30
N GLY A 14 -21.98 -7.28 -4.61
CA GLY A 14 -21.05 -7.82 -5.59
C GLY A 14 -19.76 -6.99 -5.62
N VAL A 15 -18.65 -7.68 -5.87
CA VAL A 15 -17.32 -7.22 -6.29
C VAL A 15 -16.78 -5.99 -5.54
N TYR A 16 -15.63 -6.16 -4.88
CA TYR A 16 -14.86 -5.04 -4.36
C TYR A 16 -14.62 -4.00 -5.47
N VAL A 17 -15.23 -2.83 -5.35
CA VAL A 17 -14.97 -1.70 -6.23
C VAL A 17 -13.71 -1.05 -5.69
N ASP A 18 -12.68 -0.97 -6.54
CA ASP A 18 -11.42 -0.33 -6.17
C ASP A 18 -11.70 1.11 -5.69
N GLY A 19 -11.49 1.32 -4.39
CA GLY A 19 -11.73 2.60 -3.73
C GLY A 19 -10.65 3.64 -4.00
N HIS A 20 -9.71 3.35 -4.90
CA HIS A 20 -8.58 4.22 -5.23
C HIS A 20 -8.99 5.64 -5.63
N GLU A 21 -10.16 5.80 -6.24
CA GLU A 21 -10.67 7.10 -6.72
C GLU A 21 -11.58 7.83 -5.71
N ARG A 22 -11.82 7.27 -4.52
CA ARG A 22 -12.62 8.00 -3.51
C ARG A 22 -11.85 9.24 -3.02
N GLU A 23 -12.58 10.33 -2.79
CA GLU A 23 -12.00 11.60 -2.35
C GLU A 23 -11.14 11.45 -1.09
N ASP A 24 -11.60 10.67 -0.10
CA ASP A 24 -10.86 10.41 1.14
C ASP A 24 -9.54 9.67 0.92
N VAL A 25 -9.53 8.71 -0.02
CA VAL A 25 -8.33 7.94 -0.38
C VAL A 25 -7.33 8.82 -1.15
N ILE A 26 -7.84 9.67 -2.05
CA ILE A 26 -7.01 10.62 -2.80
C ILE A 26 -6.38 11.63 -1.85
N GLU A 27 -7.16 12.22 -0.93
CA GLU A 27 -6.69 13.19 0.05
C GLU A 27 -5.58 12.58 0.91
N TYR A 28 -5.82 11.41 1.52
CA TYR A 28 -4.78 10.72 2.31
C TYR A 28 -3.52 10.42 1.49
N ARG A 29 -3.68 10.00 0.22
CA ARG A 29 -2.53 9.72 -0.64
C ARG A 29 -1.69 10.98 -0.86
N GLN A 30 -2.33 12.11 -1.18
CA GLN A 30 -1.65 13.35 -1.54
C GLN A 30 -1.05 14.05 -0.32
N GLU A 31 -1.81 14.15 0.76
CA GLU A 31 -1.45 14.99 1.91
C GLU A 31 -0.58 14.24 2.94
N ASP A 32 -0.76 12.93 3.11
CA ASP A 32 -0.05 12.16 4.13
C ASP A 32 0.97 11.18 3.53
N PHE A 33 0.53 10.33 2.60
CA PHE A 33 1.35 9.21 2.15
C PHE A 33 2.55 9.67 1.31
N LEU A 34 2.31 10.50 0.28
CA LEU A 34 3.37 10.94 -0.64
C LEU A 34 4.46 11.77 0.06
N PRO A 35 4.15 12.76 0.92
CA PRO A 35 5.19 13.50 1.64
C PRO A 35 6.00 12.60 2.58
N LYS A 36 5.32 11.64 3.24
CA LYS A 36 5.97 10.71 4.16
C LYS A 36 6.92 9.77 3.43
N ILE A 37 6.49 9.14 2.33
CA ILE A 37 7.36 8.24 1.57
C ILE A 37 8.52 9.01 0.93
N ALA A 38 8.31 10.22 0.41
CA ALA A 38 9.38 11.06 -0.12
C ALA A 38 10.45 11.38 0.94
N SER A 39 10.05 11.59 2.19
CA SER A 39 10.99 11.81 3.29
C SER A 39 11.90 10.60 3.55
N TYR A 40 11.38 9.38 3.39
CA TYR A 40 12.15 8.15 3.51
C TYR A 40 13.01 7.87 2.28
N VAL A 41 12.47 8.12 1.09
CA VAL A 41 13.17 7.93 -0.19
C VAL A 41 14.40 8.84 -0.31
N ARG A 42 14.35 10.06 0.28
CA ARG A 42 15.52 10.94 0.38
C ARG A 42 16.69 10.29 1.14
N LEU A 43 16.39 9.42 2.09
CA LEU A 43 17.38 8.74 2.94
C LEU A 43 17.82 7.37 2.38
N SER A 44 17.25 6.92 1.26
CA SER A 44 17.58 5.64 0.63
C SER A 44 18.37 5.85 -0.67
N THR A 45 19.19 4.86 -1.02
CA THR A 45 19.80 4.81 -2.35
C THR A 45 18.72 4.62 -3.42
N ASN A 46 18.74 5.50 -4.42
CA ASN A 46 17.87 5.43 -5.60
C ASN A 46 18.63 4.87 -6.80
N TYR A 47 17.91 4.45 -7.83
CA TYR A 47 18.51 3.90 -9.05
C TYR A 47 17.93 4.60 -10.27
N GLN A 48 18.79 4.98 -11.21
CA GLN A 48 18.38 5.56 -12.49
C GLN A 48 18.95 4.74 -13.63
N GLU A 49 18.10 4.42 -14.60
CA GLU A 49 18.49 3.74 -15.84
C GLU A 49 19.02 4.77 -16.84
N ASP A 50 20.15 4.46 -17.47
CA ASP A 50 20.68 5.25 -18.59
C ASP A 50 20.09 4.82 -19.94
N ASP A 51 20.43 5.55 -21.01
CA ASP A 51 19.95 5.28 -22.38
C ASP A 51 20.36 3.88 -22.90
N LYS A 52 21.25 3.16 -22.20
CA LYS A 52 21.75 1.84 -22.55
C LYS A 52 21.14 0.74 -21.68
N GLY A 53 20.21 1.07 -20.79
CA GLY A 53 19.55 0.13 -19.89
C GLY A 53 20.38 -0.28 -18.68
N VAL A 54 21.42 0.50 -18.34
CA VAL A 54 22.25 0.23 -17.16
C VAL A 54 21.77 1.06 -15.99
N PHE A 55 21.53 0.39 -14.85
CA PHE A 55 21.14 1.05 -13.61
C PHE A 55 22.34 1.60 -12.84
N HIS A 56 22.29 2.89 -12.53
CA HIS A 56 23.29 3.57 -11.72
C HIS A 56 22.72 3.92 -10.35
N ALA A 57 23.47 3.59 -9.30
CA ALA A 57 23.10 3.91 -7.93
C ALA A 57 23.34 5.40 -7.64
N ILE A 58 22.32 6.05 -7.09
CA ILE A 58 22.34 7.44 -6.63
C ILE A 58 22.28 7.41 -5.10
N PRO A 59 23.42 7.54 -4.41
CA PRO A 59 23.45 7.49 -2.95
C PRO A 59 22.73 8.72 -2.34
N PRO A 60 22.11 8.57 -1.16
CA PRO A 60 21.40 9.67 -0.51
C PRO A 60 22.37 10.73 0.02
N THR A 61 21.93 11.99 0.02
CA THR A 61 22.65 13.07 0.72
C THR A 61 22.20 13.11 2.18
N LEU A 62 23.01 12.52 3.06
CA LEU A 62 22.73 12.44 4.50
C LEU A 62 23.30 13.65 5.24
N GLN A 63 22.48 14.25 6.10
CA GLN A 63 22.92 15.27 7.05
C GLN A 63 23.58 14.65 8.28
N LYS A 64 24.24 15.48 9.10
CA LYS A 64 24.92 15.01 10.32
C LYS A 64 23.92 14.35 11.27
N GLY A 65 24.09 13.05 11.50
CA GLY A 65 23.25 12.25 12.39
C GLY A 65 22.18 11.42 11.68
N GLU A 66 21.99 11.61 10.37
CA GLU A 66 21.11 10.76 9.56
C GLU A 66 21.81 9.45 9.19
N LYS A 67 21.00 8.41 8.95
CA LYS A 67 21.47 7.09 8.48
C LYS A 67 20.77 6.75 7.18
N GLU A 68 21.45 5.96 6.36
CA GLU A 68 20.83 5.40 5.17
C GLU A 68 19.70 4.43 5.56
N HIS A 69 18.59 4.53 4.83
CA HIS A 69 17.42 3.69 5.02
C HIS A 69 17.30 2.69 3.87
N VAL A 70 16.91 1.46 4.20
CA VAL A 70 16.50 0.44 3.23
C VAL A 70 14.99 0.29 3.32
N ILE A 71 14.28 0.62 2.24
CA ILE A 71 12.82 0.56 2.19
C ILE A 71 12.42 -0.82 1.64
N TYR A 72 11.68 -1.58 2.43
CA TYR A 72 11.06 -2.82 2.00
C TYR A 72 9.62 -2.54 1.57
N TYR A 73 9.36 -2.66 0.27
CA TYR A 73 8.00 -2.59 -0.26
C TYR A 73 7.37 -3.98 -0.16
N HIS A 74 6.18 -4.05 0.45
CA HIS A 74 5.35 -5.24 0.46
C HIS A 74 4.24 -5.04 -0.57
N ASP A 75 4.34 -5.76 -1.69
CA ASP A 75 3.42 -5.61 -2.84
C ASP A 75 2.09 -6.37 -2.65
N GLU A 76 2.05 -7.37 -1.75
CA GLU A 76 0.85 -8.19 -1.59
C GLU A 76 0.43 -8.36 -0.13
N SER A 77 -0.78 -7.90 0.17
CA SER A 77 -1.61 -8.51 1.21
C SER A 77 -2.80 -9.18 0.52
N CYS A 78 -2.71 -10.49 0.31
CA CYS A 78 -3.81 -11.29 -0.24
C CYS A 78 -4.96 -11.37 0.78
N PHE A 79 -5.96 -10.50 0.66
CA PHE A 79 -7.19 -10.55 1.47
C PHE A 79 -8.31 -11.37 0.82
N HIS A 80 -7.98 -12.46 0.11
CA HIS A 80 -8.98 -13.26 -0.64
C HIS A 80 -9.70 -14.31 0.21
N SER A 81 -9.61 -14.27 1.54
CA SER A 81 -10.04 -15.40 2.39
C SER A 81 -11.54 -15.73 2.29
N LYS A 82 -12.40 -14.83 1.78
CA LYS A 82 -13.85 -15.07 1.68
C LYS A 82 -14.56 -14.45 0.47
N ASP A 83 -13.84 -13.94 -0.53
CA ASP A 83 -14.46 -13.17 -1.63
C ASP A 83 -15.43 -13.99 -2.49
N TYR A 84 -15.31 -15.32 -2.48
CA TYR A 84 -16.21 -16.25 -3.18
C TYR A 84 -17.39 -16.75 -2.33
N SER A 85 -17.41 -16.45 -1.03
CA SER A 85 -18.51 -16.87 -0.16
C SER A 85 -19.57 -15.78 -0.08
N LYS A 86 -20.68 -15.99 -0.77
CA LYS A 86 -21.90 -15.14 -0.66
C LYS A 86 -22.60 -15.26 0.69
N VAL A 87 -22.09 -16.12 1.57
CA VAL A 87 -22.70 -16.46 2.85
C VAL A 87 -21.74 -16.09 3.96
N ILE A 88 -22.19 -15.16 4.79
CA ILE A 88 -21.54 -14.81 6.06
C ILE A 88 -22.37 -15.39 7.23
N TRP A 89 -21.70 -15.73 8.33
CA TRP A 89 -22.30 -16.33 9.53
C TRP A 89 -22.59 -15.29 10.60
#